data_AF-A0A1H5YF25-F1
#
_entry.id   AF-A0A1H5YF25-F1
#
_cell.length_a   1.000
_cell.length_b   1.000
_cell.length_c   1.000
_cell.angle_alpha   90.00
_cell.angle_beta   90.00
_cell.angle_gamma   90.00
#
_symmetry.space_group_name_H-M   'P 1'
#
loop_
_entity.id
_entity.type
_entity.pdbx_description
1 polymer ?
#
loop_
_entity_poly.entity_id
_entity_poly.type
_entity_poly.pdbx_seq_one_letter_code
_entity_poly.pdbx_strand_id
1 'polypeptide(L)'
;MSGRRSPLEFFGGLLAAVVGLTAAVWGSAQGWSFPAVFVAVALSWSGYLFAHHGETGRFVDAPGTGDDPNVPASRSKRLGVVVAGVGMALAFPLGIHALVVDSVVLLAAAATAFVGGYASGHWLLTGTAL
;
A
#
# COMPACT_ATOMS: atom_id res chain seq x y z
N MET A 1 -5.69 -11.58 22.24
CA MET A 1 -4.26 -11.49 22.65
C MET A 1 -3.75 -10.14 22.17
N SER A 2 -3.48 -9.22 23.10
CA SER A 2 -2.97 -7.87 22.79
C SER A 2 -1.51 -7.99 22.33
N GLY A 3 -1.25 -7.83 21.03
CA GLY A 3 0.10 -7.81 20.49
C GLY A 3 0.91 -6.67 21.14
N ARG A 4 2.11 -6.97 21.62
CA ARG A 4 3.02 -5.93 22.14
C ARG A 4 3.39 -5.00 20.99
N ARG A 5 2.96 -3.74 21.08
CA ARG A 5 3.42 -2.67 20.18
C ARG A 5 4.93 -2.55 20.27
N SER A 6 5.62 -2.52 19.12
CA SER A 6 7.07 -2.36 19.02
C SER A 6 7.38 -0.97 18.44
N PRO A 7 7.75 0.02 19.29
CA PRO A 7 8.02 1.38 18.83
C PRO A 7 9.16 1.44 17.81
N LEU A 8 10.15 0.54 17.92
CA LEU A 8 11.27 0.48 17.01
C LEU A 8 10.84 0.01 15.61
N GLU A 9 9.96 -0.99 15.53
CA GLU A 9 9.39 -1.44 14.26
C GLU A 9 8.47 -0.37 13.67
N PHE A 10 7.65 0.29 14.51
CA PHE A 10 6.77 1.37 14.06
C PHE A 10 7.56 2.55 13.49
N PHE A 11 8.39 3.20 14.30
CA PHE A 11 9.11 4.41 13.89
C PHE A 11 10.23 4.11 12.88
N GLY A 12 10.93 2.98 13.03
CA GLY A 12 11.96 2.55 12.09
C GLY A 12 11.38 2.19 10.72
N GLY A 13 10.26 1.45 10.70
CA GLY A 13 9.53 1.12 9.48
C GLY A 13 8.97 2.37 8.80
N LEU A 14 8.35 3.27 9.57
CA LEU A 14 7.80 4.53 9.04
C LEU A 14 8.90 5.40 8.44
N LEU A 15 10.04 5.53 9.12
CA LEU A 15 11.18 6.29 8.60
C LEU A 15 11.71 5.67 7.30
N ALA A 16 11.88 4.34 7.26
CA ALA A 16 12.32 3.64 6.05
C ALA A 16 11.32 3.81 4.89
N ALA A 17 10.02 3.79 5.19
CA ALA A 17 8.96 4.04 4.21
C ALA A 17 9.07 5.44 3.60
N VAL A 18 9.19 6.47 4.45
CA VAL A 18 9.30 7.87 4.04
C VAL A 18 10.59 8.10 3.26
N VAL A 19 11.73 7.61 3.74
CA VAL A 19 13.04 7.78 3.08
C VAL A 19 13.05 7.07 1.73
N GLY A 20 12.57 5.81 1.66
CA GLY A 20 12.52 5.05 0.41
C GLY A 20 11.63 5.72 -0.64
N LEU A 21 10.45 6.23 -0.23
CA LEU A 21 9.54 6.92 -1.14
C LEU A 21 10.14 8.25 -1.61
N THR A 22 10.74 9.01 -0.70
CA THR A 22 11.42 10.27 -1.01
C THR A 22 12.57 10.03 -1.98
N ALA A 23 13.39 8.99 -1.76
CA ALA A 23 14.47 8.60 -2.65
C ALA A 23 13.97 8.16 -4.02
N ALA A 24 12.86 7.44 -4.10
CA ALA A 24 12.24 7.06 -5.37
C ALA A 24 11.76 8.28 -6.17
N VAL A 25 11.07 9.22 -5.52
CA VAL A 25 10.58 10.46 -6.16
C VAL A 25 11.74 11.34 -6.60
N TRP A 26 12.69 11.60 -5.71
CA TRP A 26 13.88 12.39 -6.02
C TRP A 26 14.72 11.74 -7.12
N GLY A 27 15.01 10.44 -6.99
CA GLY A 27 15.77 9.67 -7.96
C GLY A 27 15.14 9.68 -9.34
N SER A 28 13.81 9.50 -9.42
CA SER A 28 13.06 9.60 -10.68
C SER A 28 13.23 10.98 -11.32
N ALA A 29 13.16 12.07 -10.53
CA ALA A 29 13.38 13.43 -11.01
C ALA A 29 14.82 13.68 -11.49
N GLN A 30 15.79 12.94 -10.95
CA GLN A 30 17.20 12.97 -11.36
C GLN A 30 17.53 11.98 -12.49
N GLY A 31 16.54 11.30 -13.07
CA GLY A 31 16.74 10.36 -14.18
C GLY A 31 17.31 9.00 -13.77
N TRP A 32 17.07 8.55 -12.54
CA TRP A 32 17.43 7.19 -12.13
C TRP A 32 16.79 6.14 -13.04
N SER A 33 17.54 5.05 -13.25
CA SER A 33 17.05 3.93 -14.05
C SER A 33 15.84 3.27 -13.38
N PHE A 34 14.96 2.69 -14.21
CA PHE A 34 13.76 1.99 -13.72
C PHE A 34 14.05 0.98 -12.59
N PRO A 35 15.09 0.11 -12.67
CA PRO A 35 15.39 -0.81 -11.58
C PRO A 35 15.73 -0.11 -10.25
N ALA A 36 16.42 1.04 -10.30
CA ALA A 36 16.79 1.78 -9.10
C ALA A 36 15.56 2.40 -8.41
N VAL A 37 14.64 2.99 -9.20
CA VAL A 37 13.37 3.53 -8.68
C VAL A 37 12.51 2.40 -8.10
N PHE A 38 12.41 1.27 -8.80
CA PHE A 38 11.67 0.10 -8.34
C PHE A 38 12.19 -0.42 -6.98
N VAL A 39 13.51 -0.55 -6.83
CA VAL A 39 14.13 -0.97 -5.56
C VAL A 39 13.80 0.01 -4.43
N ALA A 40 13.88 1.32 -4.68
CA ALA A 40 13.55 2.33 -3.68
C ALA A 40 12.08 2.25 -3.22
N VAL A 41 11.14 2.04 -4.16
CA VAL A 41 9.72 1.85 -3.83
C VAL A 41 9.47 0.53 -3.08
N ALA A 42 10.13 -0.56 -3.47
CA ALA A 42 10.01 -1.84 -2.77
C ALA A 42 10.52 -1.77 -1.32
N LEU A 43 11.62 -1.03 -1.08
CA LEU A 43 12.15 -0.75 0.25
C LEU A 43 11.20 0.11 1.06
N SER A 44 10.61 1.14 0.43
CA SER A 44 9.59 1.97 1.07
C SER A 44 8.39 1.15 1.54
N TRP A 45 7.88 0.29 0.66
CA TRP A 45 6.74 -0.58 0.97
C TRP A 45 7.08 -1.61 2.06
N SER A 46 8.30 -2.17 2.05
CA SER A 46 8.78 -3.04 3.12
C SER A 46 8.83 -2.29 4.46
N GLY A 47 9.29 -1.04 4.46
CA GLY A 47 9.28 -0.17 5.64
C GLY A 47 7.86 0.03 6.19
N TYR A 48 6.88 0.26 5.31
CA TYR A 48 5.47 0.34 5.72
C TYR A 48 4.99 -0.94 6.41
N LEU A 49 5.33 -2.13 5.90
CA LEU A 49 4.94 -3.39 6.52
C LEU A 49 5.52 -3.56 7.93
N PHE A 50 6.78 -3.15 8.14
CA PHE A 50 7.38 -3.12 9.49
C PHE A 50 6.69 -2.10 10.39
N ALA A 51 6.32 -0.93 9.86
CA ALA A 51 5.61 0.09 10.62
C ALA A 51 4.26 -0.46 11.11
N HIS A 52 3.51 -1.07 10.19
CA HIS A 52 2.23 -1.72 10.43
C HIS A 52 2.35 -2.84 11.47
N HIS A 53 3.38 -3.68 11.35
CA HIS A 53 3.66 -4.73 12.33
C HIS A 53 3.97 -4.16 13.72
N GLY A 54 4.74 -3.08 13.80
CA GLY A 54 5.03 -2.42 15.06
C GLY A 54 3.79 -1.88 15.78
N GLU A 55 2.78 -1.42 15.03
CA GLU A 55 1.53 -0.87 15.59
C GLU A 55 0.49 -1.95 15.91
N THR A 56 0.33 -2.93 15.02
CA THR A 56 -0.76 -3.94 15.09
C THR A 56 -0.30 -5.30 15.62
N GLY A 57 1.01 -5.53 15.70
CA GLY A 57 1.62 -6.84 15.95
C GLY A 57 1.53 -7.80 14.76
N ARG A 58 1.20 -7.32 13.56
CA ARG A 58 1.00 -8.14 12.34
C ARG A 58 1.48 -7.41 11.08
N PHE A 59 2.17 -8.11 10.17
CA PHE A 59 2.62 -7.52 8.89
C PHE A 59 1.47 -7.25 7.93
N VAL A 60 0.45 -8.11 8.00
CA VAL A 60 -0.80 -8.01 7.28
C VAL A 60 -1.87 -8.44 8.29
N ASP A 61 -3.00 -7.75 8.35
CA ASP A 61 -4.09 -8.19 9.20
C ASP A 61 -4.46 -9.63 8.88
N ALA A 62 -4.58 -10.46 9.92
CA ALA A 62 -5.01 -11.83 9.67
C ALA A 62 -6.46 -11.72 9.17
N PRO A 63 -6.76 -12.42 8.07
CA PRO A 63 -8.12 -12.43 7.60
C PRO A 63 -9.01 -13.00 8.73
N GLY A 64 -10.18 -12.38 8.96
CA GLY A 64 -11.09 -12.76 10.05
C GLY A 64 -10.80 -12.15 11.43
N THR A 65 -10.16 -10.97 11.49
CA THR A 65 -10.05 -10.20 12.75
C THR A 65 -11.15 -9.17 13.00
N GLY A 66 -12.03 -8.95 12.01
CA GLY A 66 -13.44 -8.64 12.27
C GLY A 66 -14.25 -9.94 12.22
N ASP A 67 -15.47 -9.96 12.75
CA ASP A 67 -16.37 -11.13 12.76
C ASP A 67 -16.77 -11.69 11.37
N ASP A 68 -16.04 -11.36 10.30
CA ASP A 68 -16.35 -11.67 8.91
C ASP A 68 -15.29 -12.61 8.28
N PRO A 69 -15.69 -13.60 7.45
CA PRO A 69 -14.80 -14.60 6.87
C PRO A 69 -13.74 -14.02 5.91
N ASN A 70 -12.56 -14.66 5.90
CA ASN A 70 -11.37 -14.38 5.08
C ASN A 70 -11.62 -14.13 3.59
N VAL A 71 -12.71 -14.69 3.08
CA VAL A 71 -13.26 -14.42 1.77
C VAL A 71 -14.69 -13.97 2.02
N PRO A 72 -15.08 -12.75 1.61
CA PRO A 72 -16.42 -12.27 1.92
C PRO A 72 -17.49 -13.26 1.42
N ALA A 73 -18.38 -13.67 2.32
CA ALA A 73 -19.41 -14.67 1.99
C ALA A 73 -20.31 -14.17 0.84
N SER A 74 -20.55 -12.86 0.75
CA SER A 74 -21.32 -12.28 -0.34
C SER A 74 -20.50 -12.16 -1.63
N ARG A 75 -21.13 -12.52 -2.75
CA ARG A 75 -20.55 -12.41 -4.09
C ARG A 75 -20.18 -10.95 -4.44
N SER A 76 -20.96 -10.00 -3.92
CA SER A 76 -20.72 -8.56 -4.10
C SER A 76 -19.45 -8.08 -3.38
N LYS A 77 -19.24 -8.46 -2.12
CA LYS A 77 -18.01 -8.09 -1.40
C LYS A 77 -16.78 -8.75 -2.03
N ARG A 78 -16.88 -10.02 -2.48
CA ARG A 78 -15.81 -10.70 -3.24
C ARG A 78 -15.41 -9.96 -4.50
N LEU A 79 -16.41 -9.55 -5.29
CA LEU A 79 -16.17 -8.75 -6.49
C LEU A 79 -15.50 -7.42 -6.13
N GLY A 80 -15.94 -6.76 -5.06
CA GLY A 80 -15.33 -5.54 -4.55
C GLY A 80 -13.85 -5.70 -4.20
N VAL A 81 -13.47 -6.78 -3.52
CA VAL A 81 -12.06 -7.09 -3.18
C VAL A 81 -11.23 -7.31 -4.45
N VAL A 82 -11.78 -8.02 -5.44
CA VAL A 82 -11.10 -8.22 -6.74
C VAL A 82 -10.90 -6.90 -7.47
N VAL A 83 -11.93 -6.05 -7.54
CA VAL A 83 -11.84 -4.73 -8.17
C VAL A 83 -10.83 -3.84 -7.44
N ALA A 84 -10.82 -3.85 -6.11
CA ALA A 84 -9.84 -3.13 -5.30
C ALA A 84 -8.41 -3.59 -5.57
N GLY A 85 -8.16 -4.91 -5.59
CA GLY A 85 -6.85 -5.49 -5.87
C GLY A 85 -6.38 -5.21 -7.31
N VAL A 86 -7.27 -5.31 -8.30
CA VAL A 86 -6.97 -4.95 -9.69
C VAL A 86 -6.68 -3.46 -9.82
N GLY A 87 -7.45 -2.60 -9.15
CA GLY A 87 -7.21 -1.16 -9.12
C GLY A 87 -5.84 -0.81 -8.55
N MET A 88 -5.44 -1.45 -7.45
CA MET A 88 -4.10 -1.30 -6.88
C MET A 88 -3.01 -1.81 -7.82
N ALA A 89 -3.21 -2.96 -8.47
CA ALA A 89 -2.23 -3.52 -9.40
C ALA A 89 -2.04 -2.61 -10.63
N LEU A 90 -3.12 -2.03 -11.16
CA LEU A 90 -3.09 -1.11 -12.30
C LEU A 90 -2.58 0.29 -11.95
N ALA A 91 -2.68 0.68 -10.67
CA ALA A 91 -2.16 1.97 -10.21
C ALA A 91 -0.65 2.09 -10.40
N PHE A 92 0.10 0.99 -10.29
CA PHE A 92 1.55 1.02 -10.41
C PHE A 92 2.03 1.34 -11.85
N PRO A 93 1.56 0.61 -12.91
CA PRO A 93 1.84 0.99 -14.29
C PRO A 93 1.30 2.38 -14.66
N LEU A 94 0.12 2.75 -14.15
CA LEU A 94 -0.47 4.06 -14.43
C LEU A 94 0.36 5.19 -13.83
N GLY A 95 0.87 5.01 -12.60
CA GLY A 95 1.76 5.97 -11.95
C GLY A 95 3.08 6.13 -12.70
N ILE A 96 3.67 5.02 -13.18
CA ILE A 96 4.87 5.08 -14.03
C ILE A 96 4.58 5.85 -15.32
N HIS A 97 3.46 5.55 -15.99
CA HIS A 97 3.08 6.26 -17.21
C HIS A 97 2.87 7.75 -16.95
N ALA A 98 2.20 8.10 -15.85
CA ALA A 98 1.96 9.48 -15.44
C ALA A 98 3.26 10.27 -15.26
N LEU A 99 4.29 9.66 -14.67
CA LEU A 99 5.62 10.27 -14.52
C LEU A 99 6.30 10.45 -15.88
N VAL A 100 6.18 9.48 -16.79
CA VAL A 100 6.77 9.57 -18.15
C VAL A 100 6.17 10.72 -18.96
N VAL A 101 4.86 10.96 -18.83
CA VAL A 101 4.16 12.03 -19.56
C VAL A 101 4.02 13.33 -18.75
N ASP A 102 4.67 13.41 -17.60
CA ASP A 102 4.63 14.54 -16.66
C ASP A 102 3.20 15.03 -16.35
N SER A 103 2.28 14.09 -16.11
CA SER A 103 0.86 14.37 -15.89
C SER A 103 0.47 14.20 -14.43
N VAL A 104 0.29 15.32 -13.73
CA VAL A 104 -0.21 15.36 -12.35
C VAL A 104 -1.60 14.73 -12.23
N VAL A 105 -2.44 14.87 -13.26
CA VAL A 105 -3.81 14.29 -13.26
C VAL A 105 -3.75 12.77 -13.27
N LEU A 106 -2.91 12.18 -14.13
CA LEU A 106 -2.74 10.71 -14.17
C LEU A 106 -2.06 10.19 -12.92
N LEU A 107 -1.12 10.97 -12.35
CA LEU A 107 -0.44 10.61 -11.11
C LEU A 107 -1.43 10.62 -9.93
N ALA A 108 -2.31 11.61 -9.86
CA ALA A 108 -3.38 11.68 -8.85
C ALA A 108 -4.39 10.55 -9.02
N ALA A 109 -4.74 10.19 -10.26
CA ALA A 109 -5.61 9.04 -10.54
C ALA A 109 -4.96 7.72 -10.11
N ALA A 110 -3.66 7.52 -10.39
CA ALA A 110 -2.90 6.37 -9.93
C ALA A 110 -2.84 6.29 -8.40
N ALA A 111 -2.50 7.40 -7.73
CA ALA A 111 -2.46 7.47 -6.28
C ALA A 111 -3.84 7.18 -5.67
N THR A 112 -4.92 7.73 -6.25
CA THR A 112 -6.30 7.48 -5.79
C THR A 112 -6.69 6.02 -6.01
N ALA A 113 -6.33 5.41 -7.14
CA ALA A 113 -6.59 4.00 -7.40
C ALA A 113 -5.84 3.08 -6.43
N PHE A 114 -4.60 3.44 -6.09
CA PHE A 114 -3.79 2.68 -5.13
C PHE A 114 -4.34 2.82 -3.70
N VAL A 115 -4.46 4.05 -3.19
CA VAL A 115 -4.91 4.33 -1.82
C VAL A 115 -6.37 3.96 -1.65
N GLY A 116 -7.23 4.30 -2.61
CA GLY A 116 -8.65 3.95 -2.59
C GLY A 116 -8.88 2.46 -2.74
N GLY A 117 -8.09 1.77 -3.57
CA GLY A 117 -8.11 0.31 -3.69
C GLY A 117 -7.69 -0.36 -2.37
N TYR A 118 -6.62 0.13 -1.73
CA TYR A 118 -6.20 -0.37 -0.43
C TYR A 118 -7.26 -0.12 0.65
N ALA A 119 -7.79 1.10 0.72
CA ALA A 119 -8.80 1.51 1.69
C ALA A 119 -10.10 0.70 1.58
N SER A 120 -10.63 0.59 0.36
CA SER A 120 -11.84 -0.18 0.09
C SER A 120 -11.61 -1.69 0.26
N GLY A 121 -10.47 -2.21 -0.19
CA GLY A 121 -10.09 -3.62 0.00
C GLY A 121 -9.99 -3.99 1.47
N HIS A 122 -9.33 -3.16 2.28
CA HIS A 122 -9.26 -3.33 3.72
C HIS A 122 -10.66 -3.32 4.34
N TRP A 123 -11.47 -2.28 4.11
CA TRP A 123 -12.83 -2.20 4.66
C TRP A 123 -13.70 -3.40 4.28
N LEU A 124 -13.59 -3.90 3.04
CA LEU A 124 -14.34 -5.07 2.58
C LEU A 124 -13.88 -6.37 3.23
N LEU A 125 -12.62 -6.47 3.64
CA LEU A 125 -12.01 -7.64 4.26
C LEU A 125 -12.12 -7.65 5.78
N THR A 126 -12.08 -6.47 6.42
CA THR A 126 -12.00 -6.33 7.88
C THR A 126 -13.26 -5.76 8.50
N GLY A 127 -14.11 -5.08 7.71
CA GLY A 127 -15.26 -4.32 8.20
C GLY A 127 -14.89 -3.01 8.91
N THR A 128 -13.60 -2.66 8.99
CA THR A 128 -13.10 -1.45 9.62
C THR A 128 -12.56 -0.45 8.61
N ALA A 129 -12.86 0.83 8.82
CA ALA A 129 -12.19 1.90 8.08
C ALA A 129 -10.70 1.92 8.45
N LEU A 130 -9.86 2.29 7.48
CA LEU A 130 -8.43 2.51 7.65
C LEU A 130 -8.13 3.79 8.45
#